data_AF-A0A921FKE3-F1
#
_entry.id   AF-A0A921FKE3-F1
#
_cell.length_a   1.000
_cell.length_b   1.000
_cell.length_c   1.000
_cell.angle_alpha   90.00
_cell.angle_beta   90.00
_cell.angle_gamma   90.00
#
_symmetry.space_group_name_H-M   'P 1'
#
loop_
_entity.id
_entity.type
_entity.pdbx_description
1 polymer ?
#
loop_
_entity_poly.entity_id
_entity_poly.type
_entity_poly.pdbx_seq_one_letter_code
_entity_poly.pdbx_strand_id
1 'polypeptide(L)'
;MNSGKGQFKKGHIPWNKGLHKDLSHGKGQFRKGNRPLQYRPVGSIRHRKDGYTYIKVADPSEWMPFHRYLYEKAHHCHLKHNQLVIFLDGDRSNFNLSNLMIVTRKEAAIINHERLQIKGNQELSKTGVLVAKLKMKIKEKENG
;
A
#
# COMPACT_ATOMS: atom_id res chain seq x y z
N MET A 1 -35.66 -8.92 -27.26
CA MET A 1 -34.21 -8.62 -27.16
C MET A 1 -34.06 -7.13 -26.87
N ASN A 2 -33.67 -6.74 -25.65
CA ASN A 2 -33.54 -5.32 -25.28
C ASN A 2 -32.10 -4.82 -25.55
N SER A 3 -31.90 -4.20 -26.70
CA SER A 3 -30.67 -3.46 -27.05
C SER A 3 -30.66 -2.09 -26.35
N GLY A 4 -30.49 -2.08 -25.03
CA GLY A 4 -30.25 -0.86 -24.26
C GLY A 4 -28.75 -0.63 -24.12
N LYS A 5 -28.14 0.21 -24.97
CA LYS A 5 -26.81 0.77 -24.69
C LYS A 5 -26.89 1.42 -23.29
N GLY A 6 -26.07 1.00 -22.33
CA GLY A 6 -26.13 1.38 -20.90
C GLY A 6 -25.80 2.85 -20.60
N GLN A 7 -26.39 3.77 -21.35
CA GLN A 7 -26.15 5.20 -21.35
C GLN A 7 -27.50 5.92 -21.25
N PHE A 8 -27.58 6.94 -20.40
CA PHE A 8 -28.77 7.80 -20.36
C PHE A 8 -28.85 8.61 -21.66
N LYS A 9 -30.05 8.72 -22.24
CA LYS A 9 -30.28 9.54 -23.43
C LYS A 9 -30.02 11.02 -23.12
N LYS A 10 -29.44 11.77 -24.06
CA LYS A 10 -29.25 13.23 -23.92
C LYS A 10 -30.60 13.90 -23.63
N GLY A 11 -30.69 14.65 -22.53
CA GLY A 11 -31.93 15.26 -22.06
C GLY A 11 -32.74 14.42 -21.06
N HIS A 12 -32.28 13.22 -20.70
CA HIS A 12 -32.95 12.38 -19.70
C HIS A 12 -32.96 13.06 -18.32
N ILE A 13 -34.15 13.41 -17.85
CA ILE A 13 -34.40 13.92 -16.50
C ILE A 13 -34.72 12.71 -15.61
N PRO A 14 -33.89 12.39 -14.60
CA PRO A 14 -34.19 11.31 -13.69
C PRO A 14 -35.42 11.66 -12.83
N TRP A 15 -36.19 10.65 -12.46
CA TRP A 15 -37.46 10.80 -11.71
C TRP A 15 -37.30 11.55 -10.37
N ASN A 16 -36.10 11.61 -9.82
CA ASN A 16 -35.76 12.30 -8.58
C ASN A 16 -35.23 13.73 -8.77
N LYS A 17 -35.16 14.24 -10.00
CA LYS A 17 -34.69 15.62 -10.26
C LYS A 17 -35.65 16.62 -9.61
N GLY A 18 -35.13 17.44 -8.70
CA GLY A 18 -35.92 18.43 -7.95
C GLY A 18 -36.59 17.89 -6.68
N LEU A 19 -36.53 16.58 -6.42
CA LEU A 19 -37.00 16.00 -5.17
C LEU A 19 -35.89 16.06 -4.11
N HIS A 20 -35.94 17.09 -3.25
CA HIS A 20 -35.12 17.15 -2.04
C HIS A 20 -35.87 16.45 -0.90
N LYS A 21 -35.50 15.21 -0.57
CA LYS A 21 -36.03 14.56 0.64
C LYS A 21 -35.33 15.17 1.84
N ASP A 22 -36.10 15.63 2.82
CA ASP A 22 -35.55 15.98 4.12
C ASP A 22 -35.01 14.70 4.80
N LEU A 23 -33.69 14.56 4.76
CA LEU A 23 -32.94 13.48 5.38
C LEU A 23 -32.41 13.93 6.74
N SER A 24 -33.07 14.81 7.48
CA SER A 24 -32.59 15.20 8.82
C SER A 24 -32.92 14.17 9.92
N HIS A 25 -33.95 13.33 9.72
CA HIS A 25 -34.49 12.44 10.77
C HIS A 25 -34.82 11.00 10.29
N GLY A 26 -34.25 10.55 9.18
CA GLY A 26 -34.59 9.26 8.57
C GLY A 26 -34.01 8.04 9.29
N LYS A 27 -34.81 6.99 9.47
CA LYS A 27 -34.32 5.64 9.82
C LYS A 27 -33.32 5.18 8.74
N GLY A 28 -32.10 4.81 9.14
CA GLY A 28 -31.05 4.35 8.21
C GLY A 28 -29.88 5.31 7.99
N GLN A 29 -29.84 6.46 8.67
CA GLN A 29 -28.70 7.37 8.61
C GLN A 29 -27.61 7.01 9.63
N PHE A 30 -26.35 7.15 9.22
CA PHE A 30 -25.22 7.02 10.12
C PHE A 30 -25.22 8.21 11.09
N ARG A 31 -25.44 7.92 12.38
CA ARG A 31 -25.31 8.92 13.44
C ARG A 31 -23.86 9.42 13.51
N LYS A 32 -23.66 10.70 13.81
CA LYS A 32 -22.31 11.25 14.06
C LYS A 32 -21.62 10.42 15.16
N GLY A 33 -20.38 10.01 14.91
CA GLY A 33 -19.62 9.15 15.82
C GLY A 33 -19.92 7.66 15.69
N ASN A 34 -20.84 7.25 14.81
CA ASN A 34 -21.07 5.83 14.55
C ASN A 34 -19.83 5.21 13.89
N ARG A 35 -19.25 4.21 14.56
CA ARG A 35 -18.12 3.45 14.04
C ARG A 35 -18.67 2.19 13.36
N PRO A 36 -18.20 1.84 12.14
CA PRO A 36 -18.62 0.61 11.49
C PRO A 36 -18.21 -0.61 12.32
N LEU A 37 -18.91 -1.73 12.18
CA LEU A 37 -18.58 -2.98 12.87
C LEU A 37 -17.14 -3.47 12.60
N GLN A 38 -16.59 -3.11 11.43
CA GLN A 38 -15.21 -3.45 11.06
C GLN A 38 -14.16 -2.50 11.66
N TYR A 39 -14.57 -1.49 12.43
CA TYR A 39 -13.66 -0.57 13.08
C TYR A 39 -12.65 -1.34 13.96
N ARG A 40 -11.41 -0.87 13.91
CA ARG A 40 -10.32 -1.34 14.76
C ARG A 40 -9.63 -0.13 15.39
N PRO A 41 -9.21 -0.19 16.67
CA PRO A 41 -8.49 0.90 17.30
C PRO A 41 -7.12 1.12 16.64
N VAL A 42 -6.58 2.33 16.75
CA VAL A 42 -5.18 2.65 16.36
C VAL A 42 -4.23 1.71 17.11
N GLY A 43 -3.19 1.23 16.43
CA GLY A 43 -2.29 0.19 16.91
C GLY A 43 -2.71 -1.24 16.56
N SER A 44 -3.94 -1.45 16.08
CA SER A 44 -4.39 -2.79 15.66
C SER A 44 -3.56 -3.34 14.50
N ILE A 45 -3.24 -4.63 14.57
CA ILE A 45 -2.52 -5.37 13.53
C ILE A 45 -3.52 -6.19 12.71
N ARG A 46 -3.31 -6.27 11.39
CA ARG A 46 -4.12 -7.09 10.48
C ARG A 46 -3.25 -7.72 9.40
N HIS A 47 -3.49 -9.01 9.15
CA HIS A 47 -2.97 -9.73 7.98
C HIS A 47 -3.94 -9.59 6.80
N ARG A 48 -3.42 -9.33 5.59
CA ARG A 48 -4.20 -9.23 4.36
C ARG A 48 -3.92 -10.43 3.44
N LYS A 49 -4.81 -10.63 2.46
CA LYS A 49 -4.71 -11.69 1.44
C LYS A 49 -3.48 -11.53 0.52
N ASP A 50 -2.91 -10.32 0.47
CA ASP A 50 -1.64 -10.05 -0.22
C ASP A 50 -0.41 -10.60 0.52
N GLY A 51 -0.59 -11.23 1.69
CA GLY A 51 0.49 -11.80 2.49
C GLY A 51 1.28 -10.76 3.30
N TYR A 52 0.86 -9.49 3.32
CA TYR A 52 1.47 -8.47 4.16
C TYR A 52 0.68 -8.24 5.45
N THR A 53 1.42 -7.85 6.48
CA THR A 53 0.88 -7.39 7.77
C THR A 53 0.82 -5.87 7.78
N TYR A 54 -0.27 -5.32 8.30
CA TYR A 54 -0.52 -3.88 8.40
C TYR A 54 -0.80 -3.49 9.86
N ILE A 55 -0.41 -2.27 10.22
CA ILE A 55 -0.75 -1.63 11.48
C ILE A 55 -1.60 -0.40 11.24
N LYS A 56 -2.65 -0.22 12.03
CA LYS A 56 -3.45 1.01 12.01
C LYS A 56 -2.68 2.12 12.70
N VAL A 57 -2.36 3.20 12.00
CA VAL A 57 -1.54 4.30 12.52
C VAL A 57 -2.37 5.52 12.94
N ALA A 58 -3.54 5.73 12.34
CA ALA A 58 -4.46 6.80 12.70
C ALA A 58 -5.92 6.48 12.32
N ASP A 59 -6.84 7.24 12.91
CA ASP A 59 -8.27 7.23 12.57
C ASP A 59 -8.54 8.17 11.39
N PRO A 60 -9.58 7.92 10.57
CA PRO A 60 -10.58 6.85 10.71
C PRO A 60 -10.11 5.47 10.21
N SER A 61 -9.22 5.42 9.21
CA SER A 61 -8.74 4.15 8.62
C SER A 61 -7.38 4.29 7.93
N GLU A 62 -6.39 4.87 8.62
CA GLU A 62 -5.02 4.92 8.12
C GLU A 62 -4.26 3.66 8.50
N TRP A 63 -3.90 2.87 7.50
CA TRP A 63 -3.15 1.62 7.67
C TRP A 63 -1.82 1.70 6.94
N MET A 64 -0.74 1.35 7.64
CA MET A 64 0.60 1.32 7.09
C MET A 64 1.12 -0.13 7.07
N PRO A 65 1.92 -0.54 6.06
CA PRO A 65 2.59 -1.83 6.10
C PRO A 65 3.47 -1.93 7.34
N PHE A 66 3.36 -3.04 8.09
CA PHE A 66 3.99 -3.19 9.39
C PHE A 66 5.52 -3.18 9.31
N HIS A 67 6.10 -3.80 8.28
CA HIS A 67 7.55 -3.78 8.05
C HIS A 67 8.09 -2.36 7.80
N ARG A 68 7.32 -1.49 7.13
CA ARG A 68 7.67 -0.07 6.97
C ARG A 68 7.62 0.64 8.32
N TYR A 69 6.54 0.46 9.08
CA TYR A 69 6.40 1.04 10.42
C TYR A 69 7.55 0.65 11.34
N LEU A 70 7.91 -0.63 11.35
CA LEU A 70 9.00 -1.15 12.18
C LEU A 70 10.34 -0.54 11.79
N TYR A 71 10.63 -0.46 10.49
CA TYR A 71 11.86 0.15 9.99
C TYR A 71 11.96 1.65 10.37
N GLU A 72 10.89 2.42 10.10
CA GLU A 72 10.84 3.86 10.43
C GLU A 72 11.04 4.09 11.93
N LYS A 73 10.41 3.27 12.77
CA LYS A 73 10.53 3.35 14.22
C LYS A 73 11.92 2.99 14.72
N ALA A 74 12.54 1.94 14.18
CA ALA A 74 13.86 1.48 14.61
C ALA A 74 15.00 2.41 14.17
N HIS A 75 14.89 3.00 12.98
CA HIS A 75 15.91 3.90 12.42
C HIS A 75 15.62 5.38 12.62
N HIS A 76 14.55 5.73 13.35
CA HIS A 76 14.10 7.09 13.60
C HIS A 76 14.03 7.94 12.31
N CYS A 77 13.46 7.38 11.25
CA CYS A 77 13.42 8.01 9.94
C CYS A 77 12.04 7.91 9.29
N HIS A 78 11.76 8.82 8.35
CA HIS A 78 10.56 8.77 7.53
C HIS A 78 10.94 8.44 6.08
N LEU A 79 10.39 7.35 5.54
CA LEU A 79 10.68 6.98 4.16
C LEU A 79 10.02 7.96 3.19
N LYS A 80 10.79 8.43 2.22
CA LYS A 80 10.27 9.24 1.11
C LYS A 80 9.24 8.45 0.30
N HIS A 81 8.39 9.16 -0.44
CA HIS A 81 7.35 8.54 -1.26
C HIS A 81 7.89 7.46 -2.22
N ASN A 82 9.11 7.65 -2.76
CA ASN A 82 9.74 6.72 -3.71
C ASN A 82 10.61 5.62 -3.05
N GLN A 83 10.61 5.51 -1.72
CA GLN A 83 11.33 4.49 -0.98
C GLN A 83 10.38 3.40 -0.50
N LEU A 84 10.86 2.17 -0.54
CA LEU A 84 10.17 0.96 -0.13
C LEU A 84 11.07 0.19 0.83
N VAL A 85 10.46 -0.56 1.75
CA VAL A 85 11.16 -1.55 2.58
C VAL A 85 10.86 -2.92 1.99
N ILE A 86 11.91 -3.71 1.71
CA ILE A 86 11.80 -5.10 1.22
C ILE A 86 12.29 -6.08 2.27
N PHE A 87 11.78 -7.32 2.20
CA PHE A 87 12.24 -8.47 2.98
C PHE A 87 13.35 -9.17 2.21
N LEU A 88 14.57 -9.26 2.74
CA LEU A 88 15.71 -9.82 2.01
C LEU A 88 15.55 -11.32 1.75
N ASP A 89 15.02 -12.08 2.69
CA ASP A 89 14.70 -13.51 2.51
C ASP A 89 13.42 -13.77 1.69
N GLY A 90 12.64 -12.74 1.39
CA GLY A 90 11.35 -12.86 0.70
C GLY A 90 10.20 -13.38 1.57
N ASP A 91 10.42 -13.65 2.86
CA ASP A 91 9.39 -14.02 3.82
C ASP A 91 8.76 -12.75 4.41
N ARG A 92 7.49 -12.53 4.08
CA ARG A 92 6.71 -11.34 4.50
C ARG A 92 6.30 -11.36 5.98
N SER A 93 6.60 -12.45 6.69
CA SER A 93 6.37 -12.61 8.13
C SER A 93 7.64 -12.41 8.96
N ASN A 94 8.83 -12.38 8.34
CA ASN A 94 10.09 -12.18 9.03
C ASN A 94 10.42 -10.68 9.23
N PHE A 95 9.98 -10.13 10.36
CA PHE A 95 10.17 -8.73 10.73
C PHE A 95 11.50 -8.42 11.41
N ASN A 96 12.51 -9.30 11.35
CA ASN A 96 13.83 -8.99 11.87
C ASN A 96 14.42 -7.77 11.14
N LEU A 97 14.93 -6.78 11.88
CA LEU A 97 15.46 -5.55 11.30
C LEU A 97 16.60 -5.79 10.30
N SER A 98 17.44 -6.81 10.55
CA SER A 98 18.52 -7.22 9.64
C SER A 98 18.03 -7.80 8.30
N ASN A 99 16.77 -8.25 8.25
CA ASN A 99 16.09 -8.77 7.06
C ASN A 99 15.38 -7.65 6.28
N LEU A 100 15.26 -6.45 6.83
CA LEU A 100 14.57 -5.33 6.21
C LEU A 100 15.59 -4.38 5.56
N MET A 101 15.35 -4.00 4.31
CA MET A 101 16.23 -3.07 3.59
C MET A 101 15.43 -2.02 2.82
N ILE A 102 15.89 -0.77 2.87
CA ILE A 102 15.35 0.30 2.03
C ILE A 102 15.91 0.18 0.61
N VAL A 103 15.00 0.24 -0.36
CA VAL A 103 15.28 0.39 -1.78
C VAL A 103 14.40 1.48 -2.38
N THR A 104 14.83 2.06 -3.49
CA THR A 104 13.97 2.92 -4.31
C THR A 104 13.02 2.08 -5.17
N ARG A 105 11.92 2.66 -5.67
CA ARG A 105 11.04 1.94 -6.62
C ARG A 105 11.76 1.49 -7.90
N LYS A 106 12.73 2.29 -8.37
CA LYS A 106 13.55 1.95 -9.56
C LYS A 106 14.45 0.74 -9.27
N GLU A 107 15.11 0.73 -8.12
CA GLU A 107 15.90 -0.43 -7.67
C GLU A 107 15.03 -1.67 -7.51
N ALA A 108 13.86 -1.54 -6.87
CA ALA A 108 12.91 -2.65 -6.70
C ALA A 108 12.43 -3.22 -8.05
N ALA A 109 12.23 -2.37 -9.06
CA ALA A 109 11.87 -2.80 -10.39
C ALA A 109 12.97 -3.67 -11.02
N ILE A 110 14.24 -3.28 -10.90
CA ILE A 110 15.39 -4.07 -11.40
C ILE A 110 15.51 -5.38 -10.63
N ILE A 111 15.42 -5.34 -9.30
CA ILE A 111 15.50 -6.53 -8.44
C ILE A 111 14.45 -7.56 -8.86
N ASN A 112 13.20 -7.12 -9.09
CA ASN A 112 12.11 -7.99 -9.51
C ASN A 112 12.29 -8.52 -10.94
N HIS A 113 12.67 -7.63 -11.87
CA HIS A 113 12.86 -7.98 -13.27
C HIS A 113 13.99 -9.01 -13.47
N GLU A 114 15.10 -8.82 -12.76
CA GLU A 114 16.30 -9.66 -12.87
C GLU A 114 16.35 -10.78 -11.83
N ARG A 115 15.32 -10.92 -10.99
CA ARG A 115 15.22 -11.94 -9.93
C ARG A 115 16.42 -11.94 -8.98
N LEU A 116 16.89 -10.75 -8.59
CA LEU A 116 18.06 -10.57 -7.73
C LEU A 116 17.78 -10.81 -6.23
N GLN A 117 16.51 -11.07 -5.88
CA GLN A 117 16.10 -11.44 -4.53
C GLN A 117 16.10 -12.97 -4.41
N ILE A 118 17.09 -13.51 -3.70
CA ILE A 118 17.24 -14.94 -3.47
C ILE A 118 16.48 -15.33 -2.21
N LYS A 119 15.34 -16.00 -2.41
CA LYS A 119 14.47 -16.42 -1.30
C LYS A 119 15.23 -17.31 -0.32
N GLY A 120 15.05 -17.05 0.98
CA GLY A 120 15.70 -17.79 2.06
C GLY A 120 17.18 -17.44 2.29
N ASN A 121 17.81 -16.60 1.46
CA ASN A 121 19.19 -16.17 1.65
C ASN A 121 19.31 -14.64 1.69
N GLN A 122 19.35 -14.09 2.91
CA GLN A 122 19.40 -12.65 3.14
C GLN A 122 20.68 -12.02 2.58
N GLU A 123 21.81 -12.71 2.67
CA GLU A 123 23.12 -12.20 2.25
C GLU A 123 23.20 -12.08 0.73
N LEU A 124 22.79 -13.12 0.00
CA LEU A 124 22.72 -13.07 -1.46
C LEU A 124 21.73 -12.00 -1.95
N SER A 125 20.58 -11.86 -1.29
CA SER A 125 19.64 -10.79 -1.61
C SER A 125 20.21 -9.39 -1.35
N LYS A 126 21.00 -9.19 -0.28
CA LYS A 126 21.72 -7.92 -0.06
C LYS A 126 22.66 -7.62 -1.23
N THR A 127 23.41 -8.61 -1.69
CA THR A 127 24.27 -8.49 -2.88
C THR A 127 23.45 -8.16 -4.12
N GLY A 128 22.30 -8.81 -4.32
CA GLY A 128 21.38 -8.50 -5.42
C GLY A 128 20.88 -7.05 -5.41
N VAL A 129 20.57 -6.50 -4.22
CA VAL A 129 20.24 -5.08 -4.06
C VAL A 129 21.41 -4.19 -4.46
N LEU A 130 22.64 -4.54 -4.08
CA LEU A 130 23.84 -3.79 -4.48
C LEU A 130 24.06 -3.81 -5.99
N VAL A 131 23.85 -4.95 -6.65
CA VAL A 131 23.92 -5.09 -8.11
C VAL A 131 22.89 -4.17 -8.78
N ALA A 132 21.65 -4.15 -8.29
CA ALA A 132 20.61 -3.25 -8.83
C ALA A 132 20.99 -1.77 -8.68
N LYS A 133 21.56 -1.38 -7.54
CA LYS A 133 22.07 -0.02 -7.30
C LYS A 133 23.22 0.35 -8.24
N LEU A 134 24.15 -0.58 -8.47
CA LEU A 134 25.26 -0.37 -9.40
C LEU A 134 24.76 -0.17 -10.82
N LYS A 135 23.86 -1.02 -11.31
CA LYS A 135 23.25 -0.89 -12.65
C LYS A 135 22.55 0.45 -12.83
N MET A 136 21.81 0.91 -11.83
CA MET A 136 21.18 2.24 -11.85
C MET A 136 22.21 3.37 -11.99
N LYS A 137 23.28 3.34 -11.20
CA LYS A 137 24.33 4.37 -11.24
C LYS A 137 25.09 4.41 -12.58
N ILE A 138 25.36 3.24 -13.17
CA ILE A 138 25.98 3.16 -14.51
C ILE A 138 25.06 3.83 -15.53
N LYS A 139 23.78 3.48 -15.54
CA LYS A 139 22.79 4.08 -16.45
C LYS A 139 22.64 5.59 -16.26
N GLU A 140 22.69 6.09 -15.04
CA GLU A 140 22.67 7.54 -14.76
C GLU A 140 23.89 8.25 -15.34
N LYS A 141 25.06 7.60 -15.37
CA LYS A 141 26.28 8.14 -15.97
C LYS A 141 26.29 8.11 -17.49
N GLU A 142 25.64 7.14 -18.11
CA GLU A 142 25.53 7.06 -19.58
C GLU A 142 24.57 8.10 -20.18
N ASN A 143 23.60 8.57 -19.40
CA ASN A 143 22.57 9.51 -19.84
C ASN A 143 22.83 10.98 -19.44
N GLY A 144 23.95 11.27 -18.79
CA GLY A 144 24.34 12.61 -18.37
C GLY A 144 25.61 13.06 -19.08
#